data_AF-A0A6A6P6B4-F1
#
_entry.id   AF-A0A6A6P6B4-F1
#
_cell.length_a   1.000
_cell.length_b   1.000
_cell.length_c   1.000
_cell.angle_alpha   90.00
_cell.angle_beta   90.00
_cell.angle_gamma   90.00
#
_symmetry.space_group_name_H-M   'P 1'
#
loop_
_entity.id
_entity.type
_entity.pdbx_description
1 polymer ?
#
loop_
_entity_poly.entity_id
_entity_poly.type
_entity_poly.pdbx_seq_one_letter_code
_entity_poly.pdbx_strand_id
1 'polypeptide(L)'
;MASVSDAARFSLETSAPELNELLNKKIFNREQINKIARARSDFEHHINAPGTGLDKWNRYIKYETTFLKLRRERARKMGVKGLNHAGAGRVFRVFDGAVRKFPGNVDLWLDYVKFAEHEKAFSRVAEILTRALRLLAGESKLWIYAGRYAYGTHRDINQARQFLQRGLRFNSKDLDLWLTYLELEMKYLDSIWARQELLSGGIGGAPEPSSRDGPELDKIQLPVGPMATSNVLTKALDATKVGPYDTNSVTLDPSTAPPIVNGAIPEAVFRGIMTAF
;
A
#
# COMPACT_ATOMS: atom_id res chain seq x y z
N MET A 1 15.30 -36.33 -3.09
CA MET A 1 15.37 -35.01 -2.43
C MET A 1 16.65 -34.34 -2.88
N ALA A 2 16.61 -33.11 -3.41
CA ALA A 2 17.83 -32.39 -3.77
C ALA A 2 18.73 -32.26 -2.53
N SER A 3 20.03 -32.53 -2.68
CA SER A 3 20.98 -32.37 -1.58
C SER A 3 20.93 -30.91 -1.08
N VAL A 4 21.09 -30.70 0.23
CA VAL A 4 21.24 -29.36 0.84
C VAL A 4 22.33 -28.55 0.11
N SER A 5 23.36 -29.25 -0.38
CA SER A 5 24.42 -28.68 -1.21
C SER A 5 23.93 -28.23 -2.60
N ASP A 6 23.01 -28.96 -3.22
CA ASP A 6 22.51 -28.65 -4.57
C ASP A 6 21.56 -27.44 -4.55
N ALA A 7 20.72 -27.34 -3.51
CA ALA A 7 19.86 -26.18 -3.31
C ALA A 7 20.67 -24.90 -3.06
N ALA A 8 21.72 -24.98 -2.24
CA ALA A 8 22.63 -23.86 -1.99
C ALA A 8 23.39 -23.46 -3.26
N ARG A 9 23.87 -24.43 -4.05
CA ARG A 9 24.53 -24.19 -5.34
C ARG A 9 23.62 -23.46 -6.32
N PHE A 10 22.37 -23.91 -6.47
CA PHE A 10 21.40 -23.26 -7.34
C PHE A 10 21.11 -21.79 -6.94
N SER A 11 20.98 -21.52 -5.63
CA SER A 11 20.84 -20.15 -5.12
C SER A 11 22.05 -19.26 -5.45
N LEU A 12 23.26 -19.83 -5.39
CA LEU A 12 24.51 -19.12 -5.70
C LEU A 12 24.65 -18.82 -7.19
N GLU A 13 24.34 -19.79 -8.05
CA GLU A 13 24.29 -19.61 -9.51
C GLU A 13 23.30 -18.50 -9.89
N THR A 14 22.15 -18.45 -9.22
CA THR A 14 21.16 -17.39 -9.43
C THR A 14 21.68 -16.00 -9.01
N SER A 15 22.59 -15.89 -8.03
CA SER A 15 23.25 -14.60 -7.69
C SER A 15 24.45 -14.25 -8.55
N ALA A 16 25.06 -15.21 -9.25
CA ALA A 16 26.27 -14.96 -10.04
C ALA A 16 26.12 -13.80 -11.06
N PRO A 17 25.03 -13.71 -11.86
CA PRO A 17 24.89 -12.61 -12.81
C PRO A 17 24.75 -11.24 -12.11
N GLU A 18 24.09 -11.18 -10.96
CA GLU A 18 23.96 -9.96 -10.16
C GLU A 18 25.33 -9.47 -9.66
N LEU A 19 26.16 -10.38 -9.16
CA LEU A 19 27.51 -10.05 -8.69
C LEU A 19 28.44 -9.64 -9.83
N ASN A 20 28.32 -10.27 -11.00
CA ASN A 20 29.06 -9.90 -12.19
C ASN A 20 28.67 -8.51 -12.70
N GLU A 21 27.38 -8.17 -12.67
CA GLU A 21 26.91 -6.83 -13.03
C GLU A 21 27.51 -5.74 -12.10
N LEU A 22 27.57 -6.03 -10.80
CA LEU A 22 28.18 -5.14 -9.81
C LEU A 22 29.68 -4.95 -10.02
N LEU A 23 30.38 -5.99 -10.48
CA LEU A 23 31.79 -5.93 -10.86
C LEU A 23 31.99 -5.08 -12.12
N ASN A 24 31.20 -5.34 -13.16
CA ASN A 24 31.28 -4.63 -14.44
C ASN A 24 31.05 -3.13 -14.27
N LYS A 25 30.09 -2.76 -13.41
CA LYS A 25 29.79 -1.36 -13.07
C LYS A 25 30.79 -0.73 -12.08
N LYS A 26 31.83 -1.47 -11.66
CA LYS A 26 32.89 -1.04 -10.73
C LYS A 26 32.36 -0.47 -9.41
N ILE A 27 31.19 -0.93 -8.96
CA ILE A 27 30.57 -0.48 -7.69
C ILE A 27 31.23 -1.18 -6.50
N PHE A 28 31.71 -2.39 -6.72
CA PHE A 28 32.42 -3.20 -5.73
C PHE A 28 33.72 -3.74 -6.33
N ASN A 29 34.75 -3.86 -5.47
CA ASN A 29 35.99 -4.52 -5.85
C ASN A 29 35.82 -6.05 -5.86
N ARG A 30 36.66 -6.76 -6.61
CA ARG A 30 36.65 -8.23 -6.72
C ARG A 30 36.80 -8.90 -5.35
N GLU A 31 37.64 -8.36 -4.47
CA GLU A 31 37.79 -8.85 -3.10
C GLU A 31 36.50 -8.70 -2.27
N GLN A 32 35.81 -7.58 -2.42
CA GLN A 32 34.56 -7.32 -1.70
C GLN A 32 33.47 -8.28 -2.19
N ILE A 33 33.40 -8.51 -3.50
CA ILE A 33 32.47 -9.47 -4.10
C ILE A 33 32.74 -10.88 -3.60
N ASN A 34 34.02 -11.30 -3.51
CA ASN A 34 34.37 -12.60 -2.94
C ASN A 34 33.93 -12.73 -1.47
N LYS A 35 34.08 -11.67 -0.66
CA LYS A 35 33.58 -11.65 0.72
C LYS A 35 32.05 -11.77 0.76
N ILE A 36 31.34 -11.05 -0.10
CA ILE A 36 29.86 -11.12 -0.21
C ILE A 36 29.41 -12.51 -0.65
N ALA A 37 30.08 -13.11 -1.64
CA ALA A 37 29.77 -14.43 -2.15
C ALA A 37 29.96 -15.53 -1.09
N ARG A 38 31.05 -15.46 -0.32
CA ARG A 38 31.28 -16.36 0.83
C ARG A 38 30.19 -16.20 1.88
N ALA A 39 29.91 -14.98 2.33
CA ALA A 39 28.86 -14.71 3.30
C ALA A 39 27.49 -15.22 2.83
N ARG A 40 27.13 -15.02 1.54
CA ARG A 40 25.91 -15.57 0.95
C ARG A 40 25.90 -17.09 0.96
N SER A 41 27.01 -17.74 0.59
CA SER A 41 27.13 -19.20 0.64
C SER A 41 26.87 -19.73 2.06
N ASP A 42 27.47 -19.09 3.07
CA ASP A 42 27.30 -19.49 4.46
C ASP A 42 25.83 -19.38 4.91
N PHE A 43 25.16 -18.29 4.57
CA PHE A 43 23.72 -18.12 4.86
C PHE A 43 22.84 -19.15 4.14
N GLU A 44 23.11 -19.46 2.87
CA GLU A 44 22.35 -20.44 2.09
C GLU A 44 22.53 -21.86 2.65
N HIS A 45 23.74 -22.23 3.09
CA HIS A 45 23.95 -23.49 3.81
C HIS A 45 23.23 -23.51 5.16
N HIS A 46 23.28 -22.41 5.91
CA HIS A 46 22.59 -22.32 7.20
C HIS A 46 21.08 -22.37 7.08
N ILE A 47 20.49 -21.89 5.98
CA ILE A 47 19.05 -21.89 5.74
C ILE A 47 18.55 -23.25 5.28
N ASN A 48 19.30 -23.88 4.38
CA ASN A 48 18.95 -25.20 3.84
C ASN A 48 19.30 -26.35 4.80
N ALA A 49 20.07 -26.07 5.86
CA ALA A 49 20.31 -27.03 6.93
C ALA A 49 18.99 -27.47 7.61
N PRO A 50 18.85 -28.74 7.98
CA PRO A 50 17.72 -29.19 8.79
C PRO A 50 17.75 -28.52 10.18
N GLY A 51 16.59 -28.12 10.70
CA GLY A 51 16.48 -27.50 12.03
C GLY A 51 16.85 -26.02 12.11
N THR A 52 16.86 -25.29 10.99
CA THR A 52 17.08 -23.83 10.99
C THR A 52 16.00 -23.10 11.78
N GLY A 53 16.38 -22.33 12.80
CA GLY A 53 15.47 -21.46 13.55
C GLY A 53 15.24 -20.10 12.87
N LEU A 54 14.17 -19.40 13.29
CA LEU A 54 13.80 -18.08 12.76
C LEU A 54 14.92 -17.03 12.89
N ASP A 55 15.75 -17.12 13.93
CA ASP A 55 16.86 -16.18 14.16
C ASP A 55 17.87 -16.18 12.99
N LYS A 56 18.17 -17.34 12.40
CA LYS A 56 19.07 -17.44 11.23
C LYS A 56 18.49 -16.72 10.01
N TRP A 57 17.18 -16.85 9.79
CA TRP A 57 16.47 -16.11 8.73
C TRP A 57 16.49 -14.61 8.98
N ASN A 58 16.24 -14.17 10.21
CA ASN A 58 16.27 -12.76 10.57
C ASN A 58 17.67 -12.15 10.35
N ARG A 59 18.75 -12.88 10.70
CA ARG A 59 20.12 -12.44 10.40
C ARG A 59 20.36 -12.33 8.90
N TYR A 60 19.87 -13.28 8.10
CA TYR A 60 20.03 -13.22 6.66
C TYR A 60 19.24 -12.07 6.02
N ILE A 61 18.01 -11.83 6.46
CA ILE A 61 17.18 -10.69 6.05
C ILE A 61 17.89 -9.37 6.41
N LYS A 62 18.41 -9.24 7.63
CA LYS A 62 19.18 -8.05 8.06
C LYS A 62 20.43 -7.84 7.21
N TYR A 63 21.15 -8.92 6.87
CA TYR A 63 22.31 -8.85 5.99
C TYR A 63 21.94 -8.35 4.59
N GLU A 64 20.95 -8.96 3.94
CA GLU A 64 20.57 -8.59 2.57
C GLU A 64 19.93 -7.18 2.50
N THR A 65 19.16 -6.77 3.52
CA THR A 65 18.64 -5.39 3.60
C THR A 65 19.76 -4.36 3.78
N THR A 66 20.77 -4.66 4.60
CA THR A 66 21.94 -3.80 4.79
C THR A 66 22.78 -3.73 3.51
N PHE A 67 22.95 -4.87 2.85
CA PHE A 67 23.64 -4.96 1.56
C PHE A 67 22.92 -4.14 0.48
N LEU A 68 21.58 -4.20 0.41
CA LEU A 68 20.78 -3.40 -0.51
C LEU A 68 20.96 -1.89 -0.26
N LYS A 69 20.97 -1.46 1.01
CA LYS A 69 21.24 -0.07 1.39
C LYS A 69 22.65 0.37 0.94
N LEU A 70 23.67 -0.44 1.21
CA LEU A 70 25.05 -0.16 0.81
C LEU A 70 25.19 -0.05 -0.72
N ARG A 71 24.56 -0.97 -1.45
CA ARG A 71 24.54 -0.96 -2.92
C ARG A 71 23.94 0.34 -3.45
N ARG A 72 22.82 0.80 -2.89
CA ARG A 72 22.17 2.06 -3.29
C ARG A 72 23.04 3.28 -3.00
N GLU A 73 23.64 3.33 -1.82
CA GLU A 73 24.49 4.46 -1.43
C GLU A 73 25.71 4.57 -2.37
N ARG A 74 26.36 3.45 -2.69
CA ARG A 74 27.48 3.42 -3.63
C ARG A 74 27.06 3.71 -5.05
N ALA A 75 25.93 3.16 -5.51
CA ALA A 75 25.39 3.47 -6.84
C ALA A 75 25.11 4.97 -7.00
N ARG A 76 24.58 5.62 -5.95
CA ARG A 76 24.37 7.07 -5.90
C ARG A 76 25.69 7.84 -5.99
N LYS A 77 26.72 7.45 -5.23
CA LYS A 77 28.05 8.08 -5.27
C LYS A 77 28.74 7.95 -6.63
N MET A 78 28.60 6.80 -7.27
CA MET A 78 29.22 6.50 -8.58
C MET A 78 28.38 6.99 -9.77
N GLY A 79 27.19 7.57 -9.53
CA GLY A 79 26.30 8.07 -10.60
C GLY A 79 25.74 6.99 -11.54
N VAL A 80 25.78 5.72 -11.14
CA VAL A 80 25.38 4.59 -12.00
C VAL A 80 23.87 4.44 -12.02
N LYS A 81 23.25 4.67 -13.17
CA LYS A 81 21.80 4.49 -13.39
C LYS A 81 21.44 3.02 -13.72
N GLY A 82 20.20 2.63 -13.44
CA GLY A 82 19.65 1.33 -13.87
C GLY A 82 19.95 0.12 -12.98
N LEU A 83 20.27 0.33 -11.70
CA LEU A 83 20.59 -0.75 -10.75
C LEU A 83 19.43 -1.07 -9.76
N ASN A 84 18.30 -0.39 -9.90
CA ASN A 84 17.34 -0.22 -8.82
C ASN A 84 16.55 -1.50 -8.46
N HIS A 85 16.29 -2.36 -9.44
CA HIS A 85 15.35 -3.48 -9.26
C HIS A 85 16.02 -4.83 -8.93
N ALA A 86 17.27 -5.04 -9.35
CA ALA A 86 17.93 -6.35 -9.21
C ALA A 86 18.20 -6.75 -7.75
N GLY A 87 18.50 -5.79 -6.87
CA GLY A 87 18.81 -6.08 -5.46
C GLY A 87 17.59 -6.40 -4.60
N ALA A 88 16.47 -5.72 -4.84
CA ALA A 88 15.25 -5.93 -4.06
C ALA A 88 14.67 -7.33 -4.28
N GLY A 89 14.77 -7.87 -5.51
CA GLY A 89 14.32 -9.21 -5.88
C GLY A 89 14.89 -10.32 -5.00
N ARG A 90 16.17 -10.22 -4.61
CA ARG A 90 16.79 -11.20 -3.71
C ARG A 90 16.19 -11.13 -2.31
N VAL A 91 16.06 -9.92 -1.74
CA VAL A 91 15.44 -9.74 -0.42
C VAL A 91 14.02 -10.32 -0.40
N PHE A 92 13.21 -10.08 -1.44
CA PHE A 92 11.89 -10.69 -1.58
C PHE A 92 11.94 -12.22 -1.55
N ARG A 93 12.90 -12.84 -2.26
CA ARG A 93 13.08 -14.30 -2.28
C ARG A 93 13.44 -14.85 -0.89
N VAL A 94 14.27 -14.14 -0.13
CA VAL A 94 14.63 -14.54 1.24
C VAL A 94 13.41 -14.51 2.14
N PHE A 95 12.63 -13.43 2.11
CA PHE A 95 11.38 -13.35 2.86
C PHE A 95 10.39 -14.44 2.44
N ASP A 96 10.22 -14.69 1.14
CA ASP A 96 9.39 -15.78 0.62
C ASP A 96 9.81 -17.15 1.17
N GLY A 97 11.12 -17.40 1.28
CA GLY A 97 11.66 -18.60 1.91
C GLY A 97 11.33 -18.66 3.41
N ALA A 98 11.50 -17.55 4.12
CA ALA A 98 11.25 -17.45 5.55
C ALA A 98 9.76 -17.71 5.88
N VAL A 99 8.83 -17.06 5.18
CA VAL A 99 7.39 -17.20 5.42
C VAL A 99 6.87 -18.59 5.04
N ARG A 100 7.50 -19.28 4.08
CA ARG A 100 7.16 -20.68 3.76
C ARG A 100 7.57 -21.64 4.88
N LYS A 101 8.68 -21.38 5.57
CA LYS A 101 9.14 -22.20 6.69
C LYS A 101 8.42 -21.85 7.99
N PHE A 102 8.12 -20.57 8.20
CA PHE A 102 7.51 -20.04 9.42
C PHE A 102 6.24 -19.24 9.11
N PRO A 103 5.15 -19.88 8.64
CA PRO A 103 3.92 -19.17 8.30
C PRO A 103 3.22 -18.59 9.53
N GLY A 104 3.47 -19.15 10.72
CA GLY A 104 2.81 -18.76 11.98
C GLY A 104 3.30 -17.45 12.61
N ASN A 105 4.44 -16.90 12.15
CA ASN A 105 5.02 -15.73 12.80
C ASN A 105 4.49 -14.43 12.20
N VAL A 106 3.65 -13.71 12.95
CA VAL A 106 3.01 -12.46 12.53
C VAL A 106 4.05 -11.35 12.26
N ASP A 107 5.05 -11.21 13.12
CA ASP A 107 6.07 -10.16 13.01
C ASP A 107 6.85 -10.28 11.71
N LEU A 108 7.17 -11.51 11.28
CA LEU A 108 7.84 -11.78 10.01
C LEU A 108 7.00 -11.31 8.81
N TRP A 109 5.68 -11.53 8.83
CA TRP A 109 4.78 -11.04 7.78
C TRP A 109 4.71 -9.52 7.78
N LEU A 110 4.61 -8.88 8.94
CA LEU A 110 4.58 -7.42 9.05
C LEU A 110 5.89 -6.79 8.56
N ASP A 111 7.04 -7.35 8.94
CA ASP A 111 8.35 -6.89 8.47
C ASP A 111 8.50 -7.09 6.96
N TYR A 112 7.95 -8.19 6.42
CA TYR A 112 7.94 -8.42 4.99
C TYR A 112 7.12 -7.36 4.24
N VAL A 113 5.93 -7.02 4.74
CA VAL A 113 5.09 -5.99 4.11
C VAL A 113 5.73 -4.61 4.23
N LYS A 114 6.29 -4.24 5.40
CA LYS A 114 7.02 -2.97 5.57
C LYS A 114 8.20 -2.84 4.59
N PHE A 115 8.92 -3.94 4.35
CA PHE A 115 9.99 -3.95 3.35
C PHE A 115 9.43 -3.71 1.94
N ALA A 116 8.35 -4.40 1.57
CA ALA A 116 7.71 -4.23 0.27
C ALA A 116 7.14 -2.81 0.06
N GLU A 117 6.63 -2.19 1.12
CA GLU A 117 6.16 -0.79 1.15
C GLU A 117 7.32 0.19 0.92
N HIS A 118 8.45 0.01 1.62
CA HIS A 118 9.65 0.82 1.42
C HIS A 118 10.19 0.73 -0.02
N GLU A 119 10.06 -0.43 -0.65
CA GLU A 119 10.42 -0.66 -2.05
C GLU A 119 9.38 -0.15 -3.06
N LYS A 120 8.24 0.39 -2.59
CA LYS A 120 7.09 0.85 -3.40
C LYS A 120 6.54 -0.22 -4.33
N ALA A 121 6.62 -1.48 -3.92
CA ALA A 121 6.15 -2.63 -4.68
C ALA A 121 4.67 -2.94 -4.35
N PHE A 122 3.75 -2.03 -4.68
CA PHE A 122 2.34 -2.09 -4.25
C PHE A 122 1.61 -3.38 -4.64
N SER A 123 1.83 -3.87 -5.87
CA SER A 123 1.25 -5.14 -6.33
C SER A 123 1.70 -6.32 -5.46
N ARG A 124 2.99 -6.37 -5.14
CA ARG A 124 3.57 -7.41 -4.27
C ARG A 124 3.05 -7.31 -2.85
N VAL A 125 2.85 -6.10 -2.32
CA VAL A 125 2.24 -5.90 -0.99
C VAL A 125 0.84 -6.54 -0.94
N ALA A 126 0.00 -6.31 -1.96
CA ALA A 126 -1.35 -6.89 -2.01
C ALA A 126 -1.31 -8.43 -2.07
N GLU A 127 -0.40 -9.02 -2.84
CA GLU A 127 -0.18 -10.47 -2.89
C GLU A 127 0.24 -11.03 -1.52
N ILE A 128 1.21 -10.38 -0.87
CA ILE A 128 1.75 -10.79 0.43
C ILE A 128 0.66 -10.70 1.51
N LEU A 129 -0.06 -9.58 1.58
CA LEU A 129 -1.15 -9.40 2.53
C LEU A 129 -2.25 -10.44 2.33
N THR A 130 -2.64 -10.71 1.08
CA THR A 130 -3.66 -11.73 0.80
C THR A 130 -3.20 -13.12 1.25
N ARG A 131 -1.92 -13.46 1.05
CA ARG A 131 -1.34 -14.73 1.54
C ARG A 131 -1.29 -14.77 3.06
N ALA A 132 -0.86 -13.69 3.71
CA ALA A 132 -0.77 -13.59 5.16
C ALA A 132 -2.15 -13.75 5.81
N LEU A 133 -3.16 -13.01 5.33
CA LEU A 133 -4.53 -13.05 5.85
C LEU A 133 -5.20 -14.43 5.68
N ARG A 134 -4.86 -15.18 4.62
CA ARG A 134 -5.37 -16.56 4.43
C ARG A 134 -4.80 -17.53 5.46
N LEU A 135 -3.54 -17.35 5.86
CA LEU A 135 -2.87 -18.25 6.80
C LEU A 135 -3.13 -17.85 8.26
N LEU A 136 -3.22 -16.54 8.53
CA LEU A 136 -3.31 -15.95 9.86
C LEU A 136 -4.61 -15.18 10.04
N ALA A 137 -5.74 -15.83 9.75
CA ALA A 137 -7.05 -15.19 9.84
C ALA A 137 -7.44 -14.80 11.27
N GLY A 138 -6.90 -15.48 12.28
CA GLY A 138 -7.17 -15.23 13.70
C GLY A 138 -6.36 -14.09 14.33
N GLU A 139 -5.38 -13.53 13.64
CA GLU A 139 -4.59 -12.41 14.18
C GLU A 139 -5.17 -11.06 13.72
N SER A 140 -5.68 -10.27 14.67
CA SER A 140 -6.32 -8.98 14.38
C SER A 140 -5.34 -7.91 13.89
N LYS A 141 -4.09 -7.93 14.36
CA LYS A 141 -3.05 -6.97 13.96
C LYS A 141 -2.83 -6.92 12.45
N LEU A 142 -2.92 -8.07 11.77
CA LEU A 142 -2.78 -8.13 10.31
C LEU A 142 -3.97 -7.48 9.58
N TRP A 143 -5.20 -7.69 10.09
CA TRP A 143 -6.39 -7.05 9.54
C TRP A 143 -6.36 -5.52 9.72
N ILE A 144 -5.96 -5.06 10.91
CA ILE A 144 -5.76 -3.63 11.21
C ILE A 144 -4.74 -3.02 10.26
N TYR A 145 -3.59 -3.68 10.10
CA TYR A 145 -2.53 -3.21 9.22
C TYR A 145 -3.00 -3.17 7.75
N ALA A 146 -3.68 -4.21 7.26
CA ALA A 146 -4.20 -4.26 5.89
C ALA A 146 -5.23 -3.14 5.61
N GLY A 147 -6.14 -2.88 6.55
CA GLY A 147 -7.12 -1.78 6.44
C GLY A 147 -6.45 -0.41 6.41
N ARG A 148 -5.50 -0.17 7.32
CA ARG A 148 -4.72 1.09 7.37
C ARG A 148 -3.89 1.29 6.10
N TYR A 149 -3.27 0.22 5.58
CA TYR A 149 -2.49 0.26 4.35
C TYR A 149 -3.36 0.60 3.13
N ALA A 150 -4.52 -0.06 2.98
CA ALA A 150 -5.43 0.21 1.86
C ALA A 150 -5.90 1.68 1.83
N TYR A 151 -6.27 2.24 2.99
CA TYR A 151 -6.65 3.64 3.09
C TYR A 151 -5.48 4.60 2.91
N GLY A 152 -4.32 4.31 3.51
CA GLY A 152 -3.15 5.19 3.47
C GLY A 152 -2.51 5.29 2.08
N THR A 153 -2.38 4.17 1.36
CA THR A 153 -1.69 4.12 0.06
C THR A 153 -2.63 4.41 -1.11
N HIS A 154 -3.77 3.73 -1.17
CA HIS A 154 -4.68 3.80 -2.32
C HIS A 154 -5.83 4.78 -2.11
N ARG A 155 -6.08 5.24 -0.87
CA ARG A 155 -7.29 5.99 -0.48
C ARG A 155 -8.58 5.26 -0.81
N ASP A 156 -8.52 3.93 -0.93
CA ASP A 156 -9.64 3.06 -1.27
C ASP A 156 -10.41 2.64 -0.01
N ILE A 157 -11.42 3.43 0.37
CA ILE A 157 -12.27 3.16 1.55
C ILE A 157 -12.99 1.82 1.41
N ASN A 158 -13.48 1.49 0.21
CA ASN A 158 -14.24 0.25 -0.01
C ASN A 158 -13.38 -0.99 0.27
N GLN A 159 -12.10 -0.97 -0.13
CA GLN A 159 -11.21 -2.09 0.10
C GLN A 159 -10.82 -2.19 1.58
N ALA A 160 -10.55 -1.06 2.22
CA ALA A 160 -10.25 -1.01 3.65
C ALA A 160 -11.42 -1.53 4.49
N ARG A 161 -12.65 -1.10 4.17
CA ARG A 161 -13.89 -1.57 4.81
C ARG A 161 -14.08 -3.07 4.63
N GLN A 162 -13.84 -3.61 3.44
CA GLN A 162 -13.91 -5.05 3.20
C GLN A 162 -12.90 -5.85 4.05
N PHE A 163 -11.66 -5.36 4.20
CA PHE A 163 -10.67 -6.03 5.04
C PHE A 163 -11.08 -6.02 6.51
N LEU A 164 -11.51 -4.86 7.04
CA LEU A 164 -11.89 -4.73 8.44
C LEU A 164 -13.17 -5.52 8.76
N GLN A 165 -14.19 -5.47 7.90
CA GLN A 165 -15.40 -6.27 8.06
C GLN A 165 -15.11 -7.78 8.01
N ARG A 166 -14.23 -8.24 7.12
CA ARG A 166 -13.78 -9.65 7.11
C ARG A 166 -13.03 -10.00 8.40
N GLY A 167 -12.14 -9.13 8.87
CA GLY A 167 -11.44 -9.31 10.13
C GLY A 167 -12.40 -9.44 11.32
N LEU A 168 -13.43 -8.60 11.39
CA LEU A 168 -14.45 -8.61 12.45
C LEU A 168 -15.25 -9.91 12.49
N ARG A 169 -15.40 -10.61 11.36
CA ARG A 169 -16.03 -11.93 11.31
C ARG A 169 -15.19 -13.01 11.98
N PHE A 170 -13.87 -12.90 11.94
CA PHE A 170 -12.96 -13.84 12.60
C PHE A 170 -12.72 -13.45 14.06
N ASN A 171 -12.51 -12.15 14.31
CA ASN A 171 -12.08 -11.60 15.58
C ASN A 171 -13.09 -10.56 16.08
N SER A 172 -14.30 -11.01 16.41
CA SER A 172 -15.38 -10.12 16.87
C SER A 172 -15.15 -9.54 18.27
N LYS A 173 -14.32 -10.19 19.08
CA LYS A 173 -14.02 -9.82 20.47
C LYS A 173 -12.80 -8.92 20.63
N ASP A 174 -12.14 -8.52 19.54
CA ASP A 174 -10.98 -7.64 19.64
C ASP A 174 -11.38 -6.18 19.48
N LEU A 175 -11.15 -5.40 20.54
CA LEU A 175 -11.54 -3.99 20.61
C LEU A 175 -10.69 -3.14 19.66
N ASP A 176 -9.41 -3.47 19.50
CA ASP A 176 -8.49 -2.69 18.67
C ASP A 176 -8.92 -2.69 17.20
N LEU A 177 -9.48 -3.80 16.73
CA LEU A 177 -10.00 -3.95 15.37
C LEU A 177 -11.24 -3.09 15.16
N TRP A 178 -12.16 -3.09 16.13
CA TRP A 178 -13.36 -2.25 16.12
C TRP A 178 -13.01 -0.76 16.17
N LEU A 179 -12.10 -0.35 17.05
CA LEU A 179 -11.64 1.03 17.17
C LEU A 179 -10.98 1.49 15.87
N THR A 180 -10.13 0.66 15.27
CA THR A 180 -9.53 0.98 13.96
C THR A 180 -10.59 1.17 12.88
N TYR A 181 -11.66 0.38 12.89
CA TYR A 181 -12.75 0.53 11.93
C TYR A 181 -13.52 1.83 12.14
N LEU A 182 -13.83 2.17 13.40
CA LEU A 182 -14.46 3.44 13.74
C LEU A 182 -13.58 4.63 13.35
N GLU A 183 -12.28 4.60 13.67
CA GLU A 183 -11.31 5.63 13.28
C GLU A 183 -11.28 5.85 11.77
N LEU A 184 -11.35 4.75 10.99
CA LEU A 184 -11.35 4.82 9.53
C LEU A 184 -12.62 5.48 8.99
N GLU A 185 -13.79 5.13 9.53
CA GLU A 185 -15.06 5.72 9.13
C GLU A 185 -15.11 7.22 9.49
N MET A 186 -14.65 7.60 10.68
CA MET A 186 -14.56 9.00 11.09
C MET A 186 -13.67 9.83 10.17
N LYS A 187 -12.46 9.33 9.86
CA LYS A 187 -11.55 9.99 8.90
C LYS A 187 -12.15 10.13 7.51
N TYR A 188 -12.99 9.17 7.10
CA TYR A 188 -13.68 9.25 5.83
C TYR A 188 -14.78 10.33 5.83
N LEU A 189 -15.53 10.46 6.92
CA LEU A 189 -16.53 11.54 7.08
C LEU A 189 -15.88 12.92 7.03
N ASP A 190 -14.78 13.11 7.75
CA ASP A 190 -14.01 14.37 7.72
C ASP A 190 -13.60 14.73 6.29
N SER A 191 -13.15 13.74 5.52
CA SER A 191 -12.79 13.95 4.11
C SER A 191 -13.99 14.30 3.22
N ILE A 192 -15.19 13.80 3.53
CA ILE A 192 -16.42 14.14 2.80
C ILE A 192 -16.85 15.56 3.15
N TRP A 193 -16.89 15.91 4.43
CA TRP A 193 -17.27 17.25 4.87
C TRP A 193 -16.31 18.32 4.35
N ALA A 194 -14.99 18.08 4.42
CA ALA A 194 -14.00 18.98 3.85
C ALA A 194 -14.20 19.17 2.33
N ARG A 195 -14.55 18.09 1.61
CA ARG A 195 -14.88 18.18 0.17
C ARG A 195 -16.16 18.98 -0.07
N GLN A 196 -17.18 18.79 0.76
CA GLN A 196 -18.44 19.50 0.66
C GLN A 196 -18.25 21.00 0.91
N GLU A 197 -17.49 21.37 1.94
CA GLU A 197 -17.15 22.76 2.27
C GLU A 197 -16.40 23.44 1.11
N LEU A 198 -15.42 22.76 0.51
CA LEU A 198 -14.70 23.28 -0.66
C LEU A 198 -15.61 23.47 -1.89
N LEU A 199 -16.54 22.54 -2.13
CA LEU A 199 -17.47 22.64 -3.26
C LEU A 199 -18.52 23.73 -3.04
N SER A 200 -19.04 23.86 -1.82
CA SER A 200 -19.99 24.90 -1.45
C SER A 200 -19.36 26.29 -1.40
N GLY A 201 -18.09 26.41 -0.99
CA GLY A 201 -17.33 27.66 -1.02
C GLY A 201 -16.84 28.09 -2.41
N GLY A 202 -16.87 27.20 -3.41
CA GLY A 202 -16.41 27.47 -4.77
C GLY A 202 -17.46 28.04 -5.75
N ILE A 203 -18.73 28.18 -5.33
CA ILE A 203 -19.84 28.67 -6.19
C ILE A 203 -20.58 29.85 -5.53
N GLY A 204 -19.95 30.55 -4.58
CA GLY A 204 -20.63 31.61 -3.82
C GLY A 204 -19.77 32.85 -3.58
N GLY A 205 -19.82 33.80 -4.53
CA GLY A 205 -19.61 35.23 -4.25
C GLY A 205 -18.17 35.72 -4.21
N ALA A 206 -17.61 36.04 -5.37
CA ALA A 206 -16.71 37.20 -5.42
C ALA A 206 -17.57 38.46 -5.11
N PRO A 207 -17.15 39.36 -4.20
CA PRO A 207 -17.84 40.62 -4.03
C PRO A 207 -17.68 41.43 -5.31
N GLU A 208 -18.81 41.83 -5.90
CA GLU A 208 -18.91 42.80 -6.99
C GLU A 208 -17.95 43.98 -6.74
N PRO A 209 -16.96 44.23 -7.61
CA PRO A 209 -16.12 45.40 -7.49
C PRO A 209 -16.92 46.63 -7.93
N SER A 210 -17.18 47.51 -6.96
CA SER A 210 -17.62 48.88 -7.21
C SER A 210 -16.70 49.55 -8.24
N SER A 211 -17.31 50.12 -9.27
CA SER A 211 -16.69 50.80 -10.40
C SER A 211 -15.61 51.83 -10.04
N ARG A 212 -14.45 51.75 -10.72
CA ARG A 212 -13.64 52.89 -11.22
C ARG A 212 -12.43 52.41 -12.06
N ASP A 213 -12.53 52.69 -13.36
CA ASP A 213 -11.51 53.04 -14.37
C ASP A 213 -10.10 52.39 -14.41
N GLY A 214 -9.75 51.79 -15.56
CA GLY A 214 -8.36 51.67 -16.07
C GLY A 214 -7.95 50.29 -16.64
N PRO A 215 -7.11 50.18 -17.69
CA PRO A 215 -7.33 49.23 -18.79
C PRO A 215 -6.45 47.95 -18.82
N GLU A 216 -7.02 46.93 -19.49
CA GLU A 216 -6.43 45.92 -20.40
C GLU A 216 -5.04 45.35 -20.09
N LEU A 217 -4.94 44.06 -19.70
CA LEU A 217 -3.83 43.16 -20.09
C LEU A 217 -4.23 41.66 -20.03
N ASP A 218 -4.24 41.07 -21.22
CA ASP A 218 -3.83 39.72 -21.65
C ASP A 218 -4.15 38.41 -20.89
N LYS A 219 -4.91 37.59 -21.64
CA LYS A 219 -4.83 36.13 -21.81
C LYS A 219 -3.71 35.39 -21.06
N ILE A 220 -4.09 34.49 -20.14
CA ILE A 220 -3.34 33.27 -19.88
C ILE A 220 -4.32 32.09 -19.74
N GLN A 221 -4.29 31.21 -20.74
CA GLN A 221 -4.96 29.91 -20.77
C GLN A 221 -4.18 28.93 -19.87
N LEU A 222 -4.82 28.28 -18.89
CA LEU A 222 -4.25 27.13 -18.18
C LEU A 222 -4.65 25.79 -18.86
N PRO A 223 -3.76 24.78 -18.87
CA PRO A 223 -3.85 23.61 -19.74
C PRO A 223 -4.81 22.54 -19.20
N VAL A 224 -5.65 22.01 -20.09
CA VAL A 224 -6.52 20.85 -19.86
C VAL A 224 -5.68 19.57 -19.97
N GLY A 225 -5.64 18.77 -18.89
CA GLY A 225 -5.10 17.41 -18.89
C GLY A 225 -6.10 16.39 -19.44
N PRO A 226 -5.65 15.22 -19.93
CA PRO A 226 -6.37 14.44 -20.94
C PRO A 226 -7.56 13.68 -20.37
N MET A 227 -8.71 13.90 -21.01
CA MET A 227 -9.96 13.18 -20.82
C MET A 227 -9.80 11.77 -21.41
N ALA A 228 -9.83 10.74 -20.55
CA ALA A 228 -9.93 9.36 -21.00
C ALA A 228 -11.36 9.10 -21.47
N THR A 229 -11.49 8.79 -22.75
CA THR A 229 -12.72 8.38 -23.42
C THR A 229 -13.24 7.06 -22.85
N SER A 230 -14.46 7.06 -22.35
CA SER A 230 -15.29 5.86 -22.27
C SER A 230 -16.68 6.17 -22.81
N ASN A 231 -16.78 6.00 -24.12
CA ASN A 231 -18.03 5.88 -24.86
C ASN A 231 -18.75 4.60 -24.42
N VAL A 232 -19.58 4.64 -23.36
CA VAL A 232 -20.51 3.52 -23.07
C VAL A 232 -21.91 3.96 -22.61
N LEU A 233 -22.21 5.25 -22.41
CA LEU A 233 -23.53 5.66 -21.84
C LEU A 233 -24.45 6.48 -22.75
N THR A 234 -24.15 6.67 -24.03
CA THR A 234 -24.98 7.51 -24.92
C THR A 234 -26.19 6.80 -25.56
N LYS A 235 -26.60 5.62 -25.08
CA LYS A 235 -27.76 4.90 -25.64
C LYS A 235 -28.90 4.61 -24.65
N ALA A 236 -29.09 5.50 -23.67
CA ALA A 236 -30.19 5.40 -22.72
C ALA A 236 -30.78 6.77 -22.32
N LEU A 237 -30.73 7.78 -23.19
CA LEU A 237 -31.18 9.13 -22.87
C LEU A 237 -32.17 9.74 -23.89
N ASP A 238 -32.93 8.91 -24.61
CA ASP A 238 -33.94 9.38 -25.58
C ASP A 238 -35.39 8.99 -25.25
N ALA A 239 -35.69 8.58 -24.02
CA ALA A 239 -37.04 8.16 -23.67
C ALA A 239 -37.49 8.63 -22.29
N THR A 240 -37.62 9.95 -22.08
CA THR A 240 -38.75 10.53 -21.31
C THR A 240 -38.76 12.05 -21.41
N LYS A 241 -39.73 12.59 -22.15
CA LYS A 241 -40.19 13.98 -22.00
C LYS A 241 -40.90 14.10 -20.65
N VAL A 242 -40.38 14.90 -19.72
CA VAL A 242 -41.14 15.47 -18.60
C VAL A 242 -40.73 16.94 -18.48
N GLY A 243 -41.73 17.81 -18.33
CA GLY A 243 -41.64 19.27 -18.45
C GLY A 243 -40.82 19.99 -17.38
N PRO A 244 -40.77 21.34 -17.43
CA PRO A 244 -39.83 22.14 -16.67
C PRO A 244 -40.29 22.23 -15.21
N TYR A 245 -39.46 21.76 -14.28
CA TYR A 245 -39.62 22.04 -12.86
C TYR A 245 -38.44 22.88 -12.35
N ASP A 246 -38.84 24.04 -11.86
CA ASP A 246 -38.18 25.06 -11.06
C ASP A 246 -36.85 24.69 -10.39
N THR A 247 -35.84 25.49 -10.75
CA THR A 247 -34.62 25.70 -9.99
C THR A 247 -34.92 26.52 -8.73
N ASN A 248 -35.53 25.90 -7.73
CA ASN A 248 -35.56 26.45 -6.38
C ASN A 248 -34.64 25.64 -5.48
N SER A 249 -33.76 26.35 -4.81
CA SER A 249 -32.76 25.88 -3.87
C SER A 249 -33.31 24.80 -2.94
N VAL A 250 -32.93 23.55 -3.18
CA VAL A 250 -33.03 22.48 -2.20
C VAL A 250 -32.05 22.82 -1.10
N THR A 251 -32.54 23.49 -0.07
CA THR A 251 -31.97 23.42 1.26
C THR A 251 -31.90 21.94 1.62
N LEU A 252 -30.67 21.42 1.75
CA LEU A 252 -30.45 20.03 2.15
C LEU A 252 -30.92 19.91 3.60
N ASP A 253 -32.17 19.49 3.81
CA ASP A 253 -32.62 19.04 5.12
C ASP A 253 -31.61 17.97 5.62
N PRO A 254 -31.05 18.10 6.83
CA PRO A 254 -30.09 17.14 7.36
C PRO A 254 -30.67 15.72 7.50
N SER A 255 -32.00 15.57 7.44
CA SER A 255 -32.69 14.28 7.40
C SER A 255 -32.64 13.58 6.03
N THR A 256 -32.34 14.30 4.94
CA THR A 256 -32.44 13.79 3.55
C THR A 256 -31.06 13.67 2.90
N ALA A 257 -30.00 14.06 3.60
CA ALA A 257 -28.62 13.81 3.18
C ALA A 257 -28.34 12.30 3.10
N PRO A 258 -27.51 11.84 2.15
CA PRO A 258 -27.21 10.41 2.02
C PRO A 258 -26.69 9.86 3.36
N PRO A 259 -27.02 8.61 3.75
CA PRO A 259 -26.69 8.05 5.07
C PRO A 259 -25.22 8.11 5.46
N ILE A 260 -24.36 8.23 4.45
CA ILE A 260 -22.91 8.40 4.58
C ILE A 260 -22.60 9.76 5.24
N VAL A 261 -23.29 10.84 4.91
CA VAL A 261 -23.02 12.20 5.40
C VAL A 261 -23.55 12.42 6.82
N ASN A 262 -24.58 11.65 7.22
CA ASN A 262 -25.22 11.77 8.53
C ASN A 262 -24.50 11.04 9.67
N GLY A 263 -23.35 10.40 9.42
CA GLY A 263 -22.61 9.68 10.46
C GLY A 263 -23.27 8.38 10.95
N ALA A 264 -24.33 7.93 10.29
CA ALA A 264 -25.07 6.72 10.68
C ALA A 264 -24.21 5.45 10.65
N ILE A 265 -23.16 5.41 9.81
CA ILE A 265 -22.23 4.28 9.72
C ILE A 265 -21.37 4.16 11.00
N PRO A 266 -20.62 5.20 11.43
CA PRO A 266 -19.92 5.17 12.72
C PRO A 266 -20.82 4.84 13.92
N GLU A 267 -22.05 5.37 13.97
CA GLU A 267 -22.99 5.04 15.05
C GLU A 267 -23.38 3.57 15.06
N ALA A 268 -23.63 2.99 13.88
CA ALA A 268 -23.92 1.57 13.76
C ALA A 268 -22.71 0.71 14.18
N VAL A 269 -21.50 1.14 13.83
CA VAL A 269 -20.26 0.48 14.30
C VAL A 269 -20.16 0.55 15.82
N PHE A 270 -20.39 1.71 16.42
CA PHE A 270 -20.35 1.89 17.88
C PHE A 270 -21.39 1.02 18.60
N ARG A 271 -22.63 0.96 18.08
CA ARG A 271 -23.64 0.02 18.61
C ARG A 271 -23.18 -1.43 18.49
N GLY A 272 -22.54 -1.80 17.37
CA GLY A 272 -21.93 -3.11 17.19
C GLY A 272 -20.88 -3.43 18.26
N ILE A 273 -20.03 -2.46 18.61
CA ILE A 273 -19.05 -2.60 19.70
C ILE A 273 -19.77 -2.86 21.03
N MET A 274 -20.77 -2.04 21.38
CA MET A 274 -21.55 -2.17 22.62
C MET A 274 -22.35 -3.46 22.72
N THR A 275 -22.62 -4.14 21.60
CA THR A 275 -23.27 -5.47 21.61
C THR A 275 -22.28 -6.63 21.69
N ALA A 276 -21.02 -6.41 21.29
CA ALA A 276 -20.00 -7.44 21.25
C ALA A 276 -19.23 -7.58 22.59
N PHE A 277 -19.25 -6.53 23.42
CA PHE A 277 -18.63 -6.44 24.74
C PHE A 277 -19.69 -6.16 25.81
#